data_AF-F0IMZ0-F1
#
_entry.id   AF-F0IMZ0-F1
#
_cell.length_a   1.000
_cell.length_b   1.000
_cell.length_c   1.000
_cell.angle_alpha   90.00
_cell.angle_beta   90.00
_cell.angle_gamma   90.00
#
_symmetry.space_group_name_H-M   'P 1'
#
loop_
_entity.id
_entity.type
_entity.pdbx_description
1 polymer ?
#
loop_
_entity_poly.entity_id
_entity_poly.type
_entity_poly.pdbx_seq_one_letter_code
_entity_poly.pdbx_strand_id
1 'polypeptide(L)'
;MMKKSKIATLSIVALTTSMVVGGTILTVQNKSLFTDGIFDLRSPREKQLAYLKEHKKEIEDFVKSLNPKVESVQIAWEETRWEEIGNGTPQGGGNVIRVFGGFNHIKDSSWSVLVYIKDGKNNKEDFIEGIGSGSPLRVGGRGFGEE
;
A
#
# COMPACT_ATOMS: atom_id res chain seq x y z
N MET A 1 -31.64 -7.92 66.17
CA MET A 1 -31.08 -8.97 65.30
C MET A 1 -32.09 -9.28 64.21
N MET A 2 -31.89 -8.80 62.98
CA MET A 2 -32.81 -9.04 61.86
C MET A 2 -32.02 -9.38 60.59
N LYS A 3 -32.41 -10.51 59.99
CA LYS A 3 -31.76 -11.21 58.87
C LYS A 3 -31.80 -10.40 57.57
N LYS A 4 -30.69 -10.45 56.85
CA LYS A 4 -30.57 -9.98 55.45
C LYS A 4 -31.32 -10.94 54.53
N SER A 5 -32.24 -10.42 53.73
CA SER A 5 -32.81 -11.14 52.59
C SER A 5 -32.65 -10.27 51.35
N LYS A 6 -31.67 -10.61 50.51
CA LYS A 6 -31.51 -10.08 49.16
C LYS A 6 -32.46 -10.85 48.24
N ILE A 7 -33.44 -10.18 47.63
CA ILE A 7 -34.17 -10.72 46.48
C ILE A 7 -34.27 -9.58 45.46
N ALA A 8 -33.52 -9.73 44.38
CA ALA A 8 -33.45 -8.82 43.26
C ALA A 8 -34.74 -8.92 42.42
N THR A 9 -35.45 -7.82 42.29
CA THR A 9 -36.63 -7.73 41.42
C THR A 9 -36.18 -7.36 40.01
N LEU A 10 -36.17 -8.35 39.12
CA LEU A 10 -36.07 -8.18 37.67
C LEU A 10 -37.16 -7.20 37.20
N SER A 11 -36.74 -6.06 36.65
CA SER A 11 -37.66 -5.14 35.95
C SER A 11 -37.63 -5.48 34.46
N ILE A 12 -38.63 -6.25 34.03
CA ILE A 12 -38.89 -6.53 32.60
C ILE A 12 -39.58 -5.30 32.03
N VAL A 13 -38.82 -4.46 31.31
CA VAL A 13 -39.40 -3.41 30.47
C VAL A 13 -39.66 -4.00 29.09
N ALA A 14 -40.91 -4.44 28.88
CA ALA A 14 -41.45 -4.72 27.56
C ALA A 14 -42.08 -3.42 27.02
N LEU A 15 -41.45 -2.82 26.00
CA LEU A 15 -42.10 -1.82 25.15
C LEU A 15 -42.01 -2.30 23.70
N THR A 16 -43.17 -2.66 23.20
CA THR A 16 -43.45 -3.17 21.87
C THR A 16 -43.48 -2.05 20.83
N THR A 17 -42.83 -2.32 19.70
CA THR A 17 -43.20 -1.96 18.32
C THR A 17 -43.38 -0.49 17.95
N SER A 18 -42.36 0.06 17.27
CA SER A 18 -42.59 0.90 16.09
C SER A 18 -41.89 0.28 14.89
N MET A 19 -42.71 -0.17 13.94
CA MET A 19 -42.33 -0.70 12.65
C MET A 19 -41.60 0.40 11.85
N VAL A 20 -40.27 0.37 11.78
CA VAL A 20 -39.52 1.21 10.84
C VAL A 20 -39.42 0.43 9.53
N VAL A 21 -40.44 0.57 8.69
CA VAL A 21 -40.30 0.38 7.25
C VAL A 21 -39.51 1.58 6.76
N GLY A 22 -38.26 1.36 6.37
CA GLY A 22 -37.39 2.43 5.89
C GLY A 22 -35.96 1.95 5.72
N GLY A 23 -35.73 1.13 4.69
CA GLY A 23 -34.41 0.86 4.12
C GLY A 23 -33.36 0.35 5.10
N THR A 24 -33.17 -0.97 5.16
CA THR A 24 -31.89 -1.53 5.61
C THR A 24 -30.80 -1.01 4.67
N ILE A 25 -30.12 0.08 5.04
CA ILE A 25 -28.81 0.35 4.49
C ILE A 25 -27.88 -0.63 5.21
N LEU A 26 -27.75 -1.83 4.66
CA LEU A 26 -26.57 -2.64 4.90
C LEU A 26 -25.42 -1.90 4.22
N THR A 27 -24.79 -0.93 4.89
CA THR A 27 -23.44 -0.52 4.50
C THR A 27 -22.50 -1.67 4.88
N VAL A 28 -22.55 -2.75 4.11
CA VAL A 28 -21.47 -3.73 4.04
C VAL A 28 -20.34 -3.00 3.32
N GLN A 29 -19.40 -2.46 4.09
CA GLN A 29 -18.07 -2.11 3.60
C GLN A 29 -17.28 -3.39 3.35
N ASN A 30 -17.81 -4.30 2.53
CA ASN A 30 -17.06 -5.44 2.05
C ASN A 30 -16.87 -5.31 0.55
N LYS A 31 -15.88 -4.49 0.18
CA LYS A 31 -15.34 -4.38 -1.17
C LYS A 31 -14.67 -5.69 -1.63
N SER A 32 -14.70 -6.77 -0.82
CA SER A 32 -14.10 -8.07 -1.10
C SER A 32 -15.09 -9.17 -1.51
N LEU A 33 -16.42 -8.99 -1.40
CA LEU A 33 -17.37 -10.10 -1.68
C LEU A 33 -17.81 -10.23 -3.15
N PHE A 34 -17.47 -9.27 -4.02
CA PHE A 34 -17.88 -9.29 -5.44
C PHE A 34 -16.77 -8.95 -6.44
N THR A 35 -15.52 -8.79 -5.99
CA THR A 35 -14.48 -8.10 -6.77
C THR A 35 -13.42 -9.03 -7.35
N ASP A 36 -13.48 -10.34 -7.07
CA ASP A 36 -12.46 -11.28 -7.54
C ASP A 36 -12.71 -11.83 -8.96
N GLY A 37 -13.76 -11.40 -9.67
CA GLY A 37 -13.97 -11.95 -11.02
C GLY A 37 -14.89 -11.23 -12.02
N ILE A 38 -15.70 -10.24 -11.64
CA ILE A 38 -16.69 -9.68 -12.58
C ILE A 38 -16.42 -8.21 -12.96
N PHE A 39 -15.93 -7.37 -12.04
CA PHE A 39 -15.46 -6.01 -12.38
C PHE A 39 -14.35 -5.61 -11.40
N ASP A 40 -13.10 -5.58 -11.87
CA ASP A 40 -12.01 -4.98 -11.11
C ASP A 40 -12.14 -3.45 -11.16
N LEU A 41 -12.88 -2.89 -10.21
CA LEU A 41 -13.18 -1.47 -10.05
C LEU A 41 -12.01 -0.63 -9.50
N ARG A 42 -10.82 -1.22 -9.32
CA ARG A 42 -9.64 -0.49 -8.88
C ARG A 42 -9.19 0.48 -9.99
N SER A 43 -8.76 1.66 -9.60
CA SER A 43 -8.09 2.58 -10.53
C SER A 43 -6.77 1.97 -11.04
N PRO A 44 -6.27 2.37 -12.21
CA PRO A 44 -4.96 1.95 -12.72
C PRO A 44 -3.84 1.98 -11.66
N ARG A 45 -3.76 3.08 -10.88
CA ARG A 45 -2.76 3.27 -9.82
C ARG A 45 -2.94 2.29 -8.66
N GLU A 46 -4.18 1.97 -8.29
CA GLU A 46 -4.46 0.97 -7.26
C GLU A 46 -4.05 -0.43 -7.71
N LYS A 47 -4.26 -0.78 -8.99
CA LYS A 47 -3.80 -2.05 -9.55
C LYS A 47 -2.27 -2.14 -9.57
N GLN A 48 -1.62 -1.09 -10.04
CA GLN A 48 -0.16 -0.98 -10.04
C GLN A 48 0.43 -1.07 -8.64
N LEU A 49 -0.15 -0.38 -7.65
CA LEU A 49 0.31 -0.45 -6.26
C LEU A 49 0.08 -1.85 -5.66
N ALA A 50 -1.04 -2.50 -5.98
CA ALA A 50 -1.29 -3.88 -5.56
C ALA A 50 -0.25 -4.84 -6.15
N TYR A 51 0.05 -4.71 -7.44
CA TYR A 51 1.08 -5.48 -8.12
C TYR A 51 2.46 -5.27 -7.47
N LEU A 52 2.87 -4.02 -7.21
CA LEU A 52 4.13 -3.73 -6.53
C LEU A 52 4.22 -4.38 -5.14
N LYS A 53 3.11 -4.42 -4.40
CA LYS A 53 3.03 -5.07 -3.08
C LYS A 53 3.16 -6.58 -3.17
N GLU A 54 2.58 -7.20 -4.21
CA GLU A 54 2.73 -8.63 -4.51
C GLU A 54 4.20 -8.96 -4.88
N HIS A 55 4.82 -8.09 -5.67
CA HIS A 55 6.22 -8.20 -6.11
C HIS A 55 7.23 -7.51 -5.17
N LYS A 56 6.84 -7.28 -3.92
CA LYS A 56 7.65 -6.60 -2.90
C LYS A 56 9.06 -7.18 -2.79
N LYS A 57 9.19 -8.51 -2.87
CA LYS A 57 10.45 -9.22 -2.71
C LYS A 57 11.49 -8.83 -3.78
N GLU A 58 11.05 -8.59 -5.02
CA GLU A 58 11.95 -8.18 -6.11
C GLU A 58 12.56 -6.80 -5.83
N ILE A 59 11.75 -5.89 -5.28
CA ILE A 59 12.20 -4.56 -4.86
C ILE A 59 13.19 -4.68 -3.69
N GLU A 60 12.87 -5.48 -2.67
CA GLU A 60 13.77 -5.69 -1.53
C GLU A 60 15.11 -6.31 -1.95
N ASP A 61 15.07 -7.34 -2.80
CA ASP A 61 16.27 -8.02 -3.29
C ASP A 61 17.11 -7.08 -4.15
N PHE A 62 16.49 -6.24 -4.99
CA PHE A 62 17.19 -5.19 -5.73
C PHE A 62 17.88 -4.20 -4.80
N VAL A 63 17.19 -3.66 -3.79
CA VAL A 63 17.76 -2.69 -2.84
C VAL A 63 18.92 -3.29 -2.05
N LYS A 64 18.80 -4.56 -1.62
CA LYS A 64 19.89 -5.29 -0.98
C LYS A 64 21.10 -5.49 -1.90
N SER A 65 20.87 -5.69 -3.20
CA SER A 65 21.96 -5.86 -4.17
C SER A 65 22.82 -4.59 -4.34
N LEU A 66 22.28 -3.40 -4.00
CA LEU A 66 23.00 -2.14 -4.13
C LEU A 66 24.18 -2.03 -3.15
N ASN A 67 24.11 -2.68 -1.99
CA ASN A 67 25.20 -2.69 -1.02
C ASN A 67 25.08 -3.90 -0.08
N PRO A 68 26.12 -4.75 0.05
CA PRO A 68 26.08 -5.95 0.91
C PRO A 68 25.89 -5.65 2.41
N LYS A 69 26.10 -4.40 2.85
CA LYS A 69 25.83 -3.95 4.23
C LYS A 69 24.32 -3.75 4.50
N VAL A 70 23.44 -3.92 3.51
CA VAL A 70 21.98 -3.83 3.68
C VAL A 70 21.42 -5.19 4.11
N GLU A 71 20.95 -5.27 5.34
CA GLU A 71 20.40 -6.47 5.98
C GLU A 71 18.86 -6.51 5.89
N SER A 72 18.20 -5.37 6.02
CA SER A 72 16.73 -5.25 5.94
C SER A 72 16.29 -4.05 5.15
N VAL A 73 15.12 -4.15 4.52
CA VAL A 73 14.52 -3.10 3.68
C VAL A 73 13.13 -2.82 4.22
N GLN A 74 12.79 -1.54 4.38
CA GLN A 74 11.47 -1.06 4.76
C GLN A 74 10.91 -0.23 3.60
N ILE A 75 9.77 -0.61 3.04
CA ILE A 75 9.14 0.11 1.92
C ILE A 75 8.05 1.03 2.46
N ALA A 76 8.11 2.31 2.08
CA ALA A 76 7.12 3.34 2.41
C ALA A 76 6.09 3.45 1.27
N TRP A 77 5.10 2.55 1.26
CA TRP A 77 4.12 2.45 0.17
C TRP A 77 3.31 3.74 -0.02
N GLU A 78 3.03 4.44 1.06
CA GLU A 78 2.35 5.73 1.11
C GLU A 78 3.12 6.86 0.43
N GLU A 79 4.45 6.73 0.30
CA GLU A 79 5.31 7.70 -0.36
C GLU A 79 5.46 7.44 -1.87
N THR A 80 4.87 6.37 -2.38
CA THR A 80 4.95 5.98 -3.81
C THR A 80 4.44 7.10 -4.72
N ARG A 81 5.19 7.41 -5.78
CA ARG A 81 4.86 8.47 -6.75
C ARG A 81 4.78 7.93 -8.16
N TRP A 82 3.85 8.46 -8.94
CA TRP A 82 3.75 8.23 -10.37
C TRP A 82 4.33 9.45 -11.07
N GLU A 83 5.44 9.24 -11.77
CA GLU A 83 6.26 10.30 -12.36
C GLU A 83 6.41 10.06 -13.86
N GLU A 84 6.51 11.13 -14.63
CA GLU A 84 6.93 11.07 -16.03
C GLU A 84 8.43 11.39 -16.07
N ILE A 85 9.23 10.52 -16.68
CA ILE A 85 10.65 10.81 -16.89
C ILE A 85 10.80 11.65 -18.15
N GLY A 86 11.62 12.69 -18.11
CA GLY A 86 12.00 13.43 -19.32
C GLY A 86 13.19 12.79 -20.02
N ASN A 87 13.15 12.65 -21.34
CA ASN A 87 14.31 12.27 -22.17
C ASN A 87 14.85 13.44 -23.01
N GLY A 88 14.40 14.67 -22.77
CA GLY A 88 14.79 15.85 -23.55
C GLY A 88 14.12 15.98 -24.93
N THR A 89 13.21 15.07 -25.30
CA THR A 89 12.37 15.17 -26.50
C THR A 89 10.91 15.49 -26.12
N PRO A 90 10.10 16.07 -27.03
CA PRO A 90 8.67 16.28 -26.79
C PRO A 90 7.87 15.00 -26.54
N GLN A 91 8.45 13.83 -26.82
CA GLN A 91 7.82 12.52 -26.64
C GLN A 91 7.92 12.02 -25.19
N GLY A 92 8.74 12.65 -24.35
CA GLY A 92 9.00 12.21 -22.99
C GLY A 92 9.81 10.90 -22.94
N GLY A 93 10.29 10.56 -21.75
CA GLY A 93 11.02 9.33 -21.42
C GLY A 93 10.13 8.21 -20.86
N GLY A 94 8.80 8.42 -20.83
CA GLY A 94 7.81 7.45 -20.37
C GLY A 94 7.37 7.66 -18.92
N ASN A 95 6.42 6.83 -18.48
CA ASN A 95 5.88 6.85 -17.12
C ASN A 95 6.62 5.84 -16.22
N VAL A 96 6.90 6.22 -14.99
CA VAL A 96 7.49 5.36 -13.96
C VAL A 96 6.76 5.48 -12.64
N ILE A 97 6.93 4.46 -11.80
CA ILE A 97 6.57 4.53 -10.40
C ILE A 97 7.85 4.64 -9.58
N ARG A 98 7.99 5.73 -8.83
CA ARG A 98 9.07 5.87 -7.86
C ARG A 98 8.62 5.33 -6.51
N VAL A 99 9.33 4.33 -6.01
CA VAL A 99 9.08 3.69 -4.71
C VAL A 99 10.19 4.08 -3.75
N PHE A 100 9.82 4.41 -2.51
CA PHE A 100 10.73 4.90 -1.48
C PHE A 100 10.77 3.96 -0.27
N GLY A 101 11.79 4.12 0.55
CA GLY A 101 11.87 3.39 1.80
C GLY A 101 13.12 3.68 2.62
N GLY A 102 13.19 3.03 3.78
CA GLY A 102 14.36 2.98 4.66
C GLY A 102 15.03 1.60 4.63
N PHE A 103 16.15 1.47 5.33
CA PHE A 103 16.86 0.20 5.43
C PHE A 103 17.53 0.03 6.80
N ASN A 104 17.80 -1.22 7.17
CA ASN A 104 18.48 -1.61 8.42
C ASN A 104 17.83 -1.06 9.71
N HIS A 105 16.59 -0.57 9.66
CA HIS A 105 15.95 0.18 10.75
C HIS A 105 16.81 1.37 11.24
N ILE A 106 17.66 1.92 10.37
CA ILE A 106 18.49 3.08 10.67
C ILE A 106 17.62 4.33 10.55
N LYS A 107 17.64 5.18 11.57
CA LYS A 107 16.95 6.47 11.54
C LYS A 107 17.52 7.34 10.41
N ASP A 108 16.65 8.02 9.69
CA ASP A 108 16.99 8.90 8.56
C ASP A 108 17.75 8.15 7.44
N SER A 109 17.53 6.83 7.35
CA SER A 109 17.92 6.04 6.19
C SER A 109 16.90 6.20 5.07
N SER A 110 17.38 6.30 3.84
CA SER A 110 16.51 6.47 2.68
C SER A 110 17.08 5.82 1.43
N TRP A 111 16.20 5.30 0.59
CA TRP A 111 16.48 4.89 -0.78
C TRP A 111 15.26 5.18 -1.65
N SER A 112 15.45 5.14 -2.97
CA SER A 112 14.31 4.97 -3.88
C SER A 112 14.71 4.24 -5.15
N VAL A 113 13.74 3.53 -5.73
CA VAL A 113 13.88 2.84 -7.01
C VAL A 113 12.87 3.40 -8.01
N LEU A 114 13.22 3.32 -9.29
CA LEU A 114 12.32 3.58 -10.40
C LEU A 114 11.80 2.24 -10.89
N VAL A 115 10.48 2.09 -10.93
CA VAL A 115 9.83 0.93 -11.51
C VAL A 115 9.27 1.34 -12.86
N TYR A 116 9.82 0.74 -13.91
CA TYR A 116 9.41 0.98 -15.29
C TYR A 116 8.13 0.19 -15.55
N ILE A 117 7.10 0.87 -16.04
CA ILE A 117 5.86 0.23 -16.47
C ILE A 117 5.86 0.19 -17.99
N LYS A 118 5.55 -0.97 -18.55
CA LYS A 118 5.36 -1.07 -19.99
C LYS A 118 4.12 -0.29 -20.41
N ASP A 119 4.28 0.66 -21.33
CA ASP A 119 3.15 1.41 -21.87
C ASP A 119 2.15 0.43 -22.49
N GLY A 120 0.98 0.35 -21.86
CA GLY A 120 -0.09 -0.56 -22.18
C GLY A 120 -0.81 -0.15 -23.46
N LYS A 121 -0.16 -0.31 -24.64
CA LYS A 121 -0.93 -0.50 -25.86
C LYS A 121 -1.82 -1.73 -25.61
N ASN A 122 -3.13 -1.51 -25.44
CA ASN A 122 -4.20 -2.49 -25.23
C ASN A 122 -4.62 -2.80 -23.77
N ASN A 123 -4.66 -1.82 -22.85
CA ASN A 123 -5.18 -2.01 -21.47
C ASN A 123 -4.45 -3.10 -20.66
N LYS A 124 -3.18 -3.38 -20.99
CA LYS A 124 -2.30 -4.26 -20.22
C LYS A 124 -1.39 -3.42 -19.35
N GLU A 125 -1.97 -2.74 -18.35
CA GLU A 125 -1.28 -1.80 -17.46
C GLU A 125 -0.50 -2.48 -16.32
N ASP A 126 -0.30 -3.80 -16.40
CA ASP A 126 -0.05 -4.64 -15.22
C ASP A 126 1.34 -5.33 -15.20
N PHE A 127 2.35 -4.81 -15.90
CA PHE A 127 3.66 -5.47 -15.91
C PHE A 127 4.80 -4.50 -15.59
N ILE A 128 5.53 -4.79 -14.51
CA ILE A 128 6.86 -4.21 -14.25
C ILE A 128 7.75 -4.64 -15.41
N GLU A 129 8.26 -3.67 -16.15
CA GLU A 129 9.26 -3.88 -17.22
C GLU A 129 10.67 -4.01 -16.63
N GLY A 130 10.92 -3.34 -15.51
CA GLY A 130 12.17 -3.46 -14.78
C GLY A 130 12.24 -2.53 -13.57
N ILE A 131 13.28 -2.73 -12.76
CA ILE A 131 13.61 -1.90 -11.61
C ILE A 131 14.97 -1.25 -11.86
N GLY A 132 15.02 0.07 -11.72
CA GLY A 132 16.23 0.87 -11.83
C GLY A 132 16.52 1.65 -10.55
N SER A 133 17.75 2.14 -10.44
CA SER A 133 18.15 3.02 -9.33
C SER A 133 17.44 4.37 -9.44
N GLY A 134 16.81 4.81 -8.35
CA GLY A 134 16.21 6.13 -8.23
C GLY A 134 17.11 7.08 -7.44
N SER A 135 17.16 6.90 -6.13
CA SER A 135 18.08 7.61 -5.24
C SER A 135 18.97 6.60 -4.53
N PRO A 136 20.27 6.91 -4.34
CA PRO A 136 21.19 6.00 -3.69
C PRO A 136 20.78 5.77 -2.23
N LEU A 137 21.35 4.72 -1.64
CA LEU A 137 21.25 4.48 -0.20
C LEU A 137 21.91 5.63 0.55
N ARG A 138 21.16 6.27 1.46
CA ARG A 138 21.64 7.39 2.28
C ARG A 138 21.29 7.23 3.74
N VAL A 139 22.10 7.81 4.61
CA VAL A 139 21.83 7.98 6.05
C VAL A 139 22.10 9.43 6.44
N GLY A 140 21.10 10.13 6.96
CA GLY A 140 21.22 11.55 7.31
C GLY A 140 21.66 12.42 6.13
N GLY A 141 21.23 12.08 4.92
CA GLY A 141 21.55 12.80 3.68
C GLY A 141 22.89 12.44 3.01
N ARG A 142 23.76 11.66 3.67
CA ARG A 142 25.06 11.23 3.14
C ARG A 142 24.99 9.84 2.51
N GLY A 143 25.88 9.54 1.56
CA GLY A 143 25.97 8.24 0.92
C GLY A 143 26.28 7.13 1.93
N PHE A 144 25.62 5.98 1.78
CA PHE A 144 25.81 4.83 2.66
C PHE A 144 26.89 3.89 2.08
N GLY A 145 27.89 3.58 2.90
CA GLY A 145 29.00 2.70 2.50
C GLY A 145 30.13 3.41 1.74
N GLU A 146 30.13 4.75 1.70
CA GLU A 146 31.28 5.56 1.31
C GLU A 146 32.28 5.62 2.48
N GLU A 147 33.04 4.54 2.68
CA GLU A 147 34.14 4.43 3.65
C GLU A 147 35.37 3.80 3.00
#